data_AF-A0A813GSA1-F1
#
_entry.id   AF-A0A813GSA1-F1
#
_cell.length_a   1.000
_cell.length_b   1.000
_cell.length_c   1.000
_cell.angle_alpha   90.00
_cell.angle_beta   90.00
_cell.angle_gamma   90.00
#
_symmetry.space_group_name_H-M   'P 1'
#
loop_
_entity.id
_entity.type
_entity.pdbx_description
1 polymer ?
#
loop_
_entity_poly.entity_id
_entity_poly.type
_entity_poly.pdbx_seq_one_letter_code
_entity_poly.pdbx_strand_id
1 'polypeptide(L)'
;SSTPAVSAPSPGPGAQASIVPASVVAVVATEVTPVSVAEVPLRPLLAETPKVPQRFPKLDELSVTELQYLQANSLAMDDWILELDQVKSLAARVREVREETKSLADVILKQEPEIQQASQRQHIALEALAGQRQTVEALASERTELLQKRSPARLAATLAARAHDSDADAEHILSEALSAEGTMDASMLAQFRQRFIQKKMEKHTRLGIKASLEQGASRSLQT
;
A
#
# COMPACT_ATOMS: atom_id res chain seq x y z
N SER A 1 22.17 -18.81 54.87
CA SER A 1 21.90 -19.99 54.04
C SER A 1 20.44 -19.97 53.63
N SER A 2 20.13 -20.43 52.43
CA SER A 2 18.78 -20.72 51.90
C SER A 2 18.07 -19.60 51.10
N THR A 3 18.39 -19.58 49.82
CA THR A 3 17.44 -19.54 48.69
C THR A 3 17.34 -20.97 48.09
N PRO A 4 16.43 -21.31 47.16
CA PRO A 4 15.11 -20.74 46.85
C PRO A 4 13.99 -21.80 46.73
N ALA A 5 12.74 -21.34 46.78
CA ALA A 5 11.58 -22.11 46.34
C ALA A 5 11.32 -21.85 44.84
N VAL A 6 11.20 -22.93 44.08
CA VAL A 6 10.72 -22.95 42.69
C VAL A 6 9.20 -22.83 42.70
N SER A 7 8.64 -21.98 41.85
CA SER A 7 7.21 -22.02 41.51
C SER A 7 7.02 -21.79 40.02
N ALA A 8 6.37 -22.78 39.41
CA ALA A 8 5.87 -22.77 38.04
C ALA A 8 4.62 -21.88 37.91
N PRO A 9 4.32 -21.33 36.71
CA PRO A 9 3.00 -20.83 36.40
C PRO A 9 2.20 -21.86 35.58
N SER A 10 0.98 -22.14 36.05
CA SER A 10 -0.10 -22.81 35.31
C SER A 10 -0.90 -21.80 34.47
N PRO A 11 -1.73 -22.28 33.51
CA PRO A 11 -2.39 -21.47 32.48
C PRO A 11 -3.70 -20.83 32.99
N GLY A 12 -4.18 -19.81 32.25
CA GLY A 12 -5.37 -18.99 32.57
C GLY A 12 -6.70 -19.76 32.66
N PRO A 13 -7.87 -19.09 32.85
CA PRO A 13 -8.34 -18.06 31.92
C PRO A 13 -9.07 -16.87 32.59
N GLY A 14 -8.90 -15.69 32.02
CA GLY A 14 -9.61 -14.49 32.46
C GLY A 14 -9.36 -13.33 31.50
N ALA A 15 -9.53 -13.59 30.20
CA ALA A 15 -9.46 -12.55 29.18
C ALA A 15 -10.71 -11.67 29.31
N GLN A 16 -10.60 -10.63 30.14
CA GLN A 16 -11.50 -9.49 30.07
C GLN A 16 -11.34 -8.87 28.68
N ALA A 17 -12.43 -8.91 27.91
CA ALA A 17 -12.55 -8.20 26.65
C ALA A 17 -12.45 -6.69 26.93
N SER A 18 -11.26 -6.14 26.75
CA SER A 18 -11.08 -4.69 26.71
C SER A 18 -11.61 -4.21 25.36
N ILE A 19 -12.84 -3.70 25.38
CA ILE A 19 -13.47 -2.99 24.27
C ILE A 19 -12.69 -1.69 24.11
N VAL A 20 -11.71 -1.69 23.20
CA VAL A 20 -11.08 -0.45 22.74
C VAL A 20 -12.10 0.22 21.81
N PRO A 21 -12.52 1.47 22.06
CA PRO A 21 -13.35 2.17 21.11
C PRO A 21 -12.54 2.37 19.82
N ALA A 22 -13.11 1.87 18.72
CA ALA A 22 -12.62 2.08 17.38
C ALA A 22 -12.50 3.59 17.14
N SER A 23 -11.27 4.10 17.16
CA SER A 23 -10.96 5.41 16.61
C SER A 23 -11.13 5.29 15.11
N VAL A 24 -12.27 5.80 14.63
CA VAL A 24 -12.60 5.89 13.22
C VAL A 24 -11.60 6.87 12.61
N VAL A 25 -10.53 6.34 12.03
CA VAL A 25 -9.63 7.13 11.20
C VAL A 25 -10.40 7.43 9.92
N ALA A 26 -10.95 8.64 9.87
CA ALA A 26 -11.61 9.19 8.70
C ALA A 26 -10.65 9.15 7.51
N VAL A 27 -10.93 8.26 6.57
CA VAL A 27 -10.28 8.24 5.26
C VAL A 27 -10.77 9.45 4.49
N VAL A 28 -9.94 10.49 4.53
CA VAL A 28 -9.47 11.27 3.37
C VAL A 28 -10.37 11.15 2.14
N ALA A 29 -11.28 12.10 1.99
CA ALA A 29 -11.58 12.69 0.69
C ALA A 29 -10.87 14.05 0.67
N THR A 30 -9.53 14.03 0.59
CA THR A 30 -8.82 15.22 0.13
C THR A 30 -9.10 15.28 -1.35
N GLU A 31 -10.11 16.09 -1.68
CA GLU A 31 -10.29 16.71 -2.98
C GLU A 31 -8.90 16.94 -3.56
N VAL A 32 -8.60 16.21 -4.62
CA VAL A 32 -7.52 16.56 -5.53
C VAL A 32 -8.03 17.83 -6.17
N THR A 33 -7.89 18.96 -5.48
CA THR A 33 -7.86 20.23 -6.17
C THR A 33 -6.75 20.03 -7.19
N PRO A 34 -7.05 20.03 -8.50
CA PRO A 34 -5.98 20.16 -9.46
C PRO A 34 -5.22 21.38 -8.98
N VAL A 35 -3.91 21.24 -8.80
CA VAL A 35 -3.04 22.40 -8.76
C VAL A 35 -3.38 23.10 -10.06
N SER A 36 -4.32 24.05 -9.95
CA SER A 36 -4.53 25.11 -10.89
C SER A 36 -3.12 25.60 -11.00
N VAL A 37 -2.48 25.25 -12.12
CA VAL A 37 -1.32 25.96 -12.60
C VAL A 37 -1.86 27.37 -12.59
N ALA A 38 -1.59 28.09 -11.50
CA ALA A 38 -1.78 29.51 -11.44
C ALA A 38 -0.90 29.90 -12.59
N GLU A 39 -1.56 30.20 -13.70
CA GLU A 39 -1.01 30.69 -14.91
C GLU A 39 -0.29 31.95 -14.43
N VAL A 40 0.97 31.77 -14.03
CA VAL A 40 1.90 32.86 -13.83
C VAL A 40 1.82 33.51 -15.19
N PRO A 41 1.19 34.69 -15.32
CA PRO A 41 1.00 35.28 -16.62
C PRO A 41 2.38 35.31 -17.22
N LEU A 42 2.57 34.59 -18.33
CA LEU A 42 3.83 34.55 -19.05
C LEU A 42 4.09 36.00 -19.44
N ARG A 43 4.82 36.70 -18.57
CA ARG A 43 5.13 38.12 -18.73
C ARG A 43 5.83 38.18 -20.08
N PRO A 44 5.37 39.03 -21.02
CA PRO A 44 5.77 38.95 -22.42
C PRO A 44 7.31 38.90 -22.49
N LEU A 45 7.80 37.76 -22.97
CA LEU A 45 9.21 37.34 -22.91
C LEU A 45 10.14 38.17 -23.81
N LEU A 46 9.62 39.25 -24.39
CA LEU A 46 10.31 40.19 -25.24
C LEU A 46 9.78 41.58 -24.91
N ALA A 47 10.20 42.11 -23.75
CA ALA A 47 10.05 43.53 -23.55
C ALA A 47 10.93 44.23 -24.59
N GLU A 48 10.29 44.77 -25.63
CA GLU A 48 10.95 45.41 -26.77
C GLU A 48 12.08 46.32 -26.28
N THR A 49 13.27 46.16 -26.86
CA THR A 49 14.35 47.11 -26.65
C THR A 49 13.86 48.48 -27.09
N PRO A 50 13.99 49.52 -26.24
CA PRO A 50 13.50 50.85 -26.61
C PRO A 50 14.21 51.30 -27.89
N LYS A 51 13.42 51.78 -28.86
CA LYS A 51 13.92 52.26 -30.14
C LYS A 51 14.88 53.42 -29.91
N VAL A 52 15.99 53.46 -30.66
CA VAL A 52 17.00 54.52 -30.55
C VAL A 52 16.34 55.88 -30.81
N PRO A 53 16.39 56.83 -29.86
CA PRO A 53 15.83 58.16 -30.05
C PRO A 53 16.59 58.89 -31.17
N GLN A 54 15.84 59.48 -32.11
CA GLN A 54 16.41 60.17 -33.28
C GLN A 54 16.94 61.57 -32.96
N ARG A 55 16.59 62.13 -31.80
CA ARG A 55 16.98 63.48 -31.34
C ARG A 55 17.09 63.52 -29.82
N PHE A 56 17.94 64.41 -29.32
CA PHE A 56 18.15 64.67 -27.89
C PHE A 56 17.92 66.16 -27.61
N PRO A 57 16.67 66.58 -27.34
CA PRO A 57 16.35 68.00 -27.17
C PRO A 57 17.12 68.65 -26.01
N LYS A 58 17.51 67.89 -24.99
CA LYS A 58 18.36 68.36 -23.89
C LYS A 58 19.79 68.74 -24.32
N LEU A 59 20.26 68.30 -25.48
CA LEU A 59 21.54 68.75 -26.06
C LEU A 59 21.39 70.07 -26.84
N ASP A 60 20.20 70.33 -27.39
CA ASP A 60 19.92 71.58 -28.12
C ASP A 60 19.83 72.80 -27.18
N GLU A 61 19.62 72.54 -25.87
CA GLU A 61 19.56 73.55 -24.81
C GLU A 61 20.95 73.96 -24.27
N LEU A 62 22.01 73.19 -24.59
CA LEU A 62 23.38 73.45 -24.11
C LEU A 62 24.11 74.46 -25.01
N SER A 63 24.96 75.29 -24.42
CA SER A 63 25.83 76.20 -25.17
C SER A 63 26.94 75.48 -25.93
N VAL A 64 27.49 76.10 -26.98
CA VAL A 64 28.56 75.51 -27.81
C VAL A 64 29.81 75.15 -26.99
N THR A 65 30.11 75.92 -25.95
CA THR A 65 31.22 75.66 -25.02
C THR A 65 30.97 74.46 -24.12
N GLU A 66 29.72 74.27 -23.65
CA GLU A 66 29.33 73.10 -22.87
C GLU A 66 29.31 71.84 -23.73
N LEU A 67 28.85 71.93 -24.98
CA LEU A 67 28.91 70.82 -25.94
C LEU A 67 30.35 70.41 -26.27
N GLN A 68 31.28 71.36 -26.45
CA GLN A 68 32.70 71.05 -26.64
C GLN A 68 33.32 70.40 -25.40
N TYR A 69 32.93 70.85 -24.20
CA TYR A 69 33.38 70.24 -22.95
C TYR A 69 32.86 68.80 -22.80
N LEU A 70 31.57 68.57 -23.08
CA LEU A 70 30.93 67.25 -23.02
C LEU A 70 31.50 66.30 -24.09
N GLN A 71 31.88 66.83 -25.26
CA GLN A 71 32.55 66.07 -26.31
C GLN A 71 34.01 65.73 -25.95
N ALA A 72 34.74 66.65 -25.32
CA ALA A 72 36.14 66.45 -24.93
C ALA A 72 36.30 65.59 -23.66
N ASN A 73 35.24 65.45 -22.86
CA ASN A 73 35.26 64.70 -21.59
C ASN A 73 34.24 63.55 -21.61
N SER A 74 34.73 62.33 -21.82
CA SER A 74 33.88 61.13 -21.89
C SER A 74 33.14 60.84 -20.58
N LEU A 75 33.72 61.15 -19.43
CA LEU A 75 33.07 60.95 -18.12
C LEU A 75 31.85 61.87 -17.99
N ALA A 76 31.96 63.12 -18.42
CA ALA A 76 30.85 64.07 -18.40
C ALA A 76 29.71 63.64 -19.35
N MET A 77 30.05 63.00 -20.48
CA MET A 77 29.07 62.40 -21.39
C MET A 77 28.35 61.21 -20.73
N ASP A 78 29.08 60.31 -20.08
CA ASP A 78 28.51 59.15 -19.38
C ASP A 78 27.57 59.59 -18.25
N ASP A 79 27.97 60.59 -17.45
CA ASP A 79 27.15 61.17 -16.38
C ASP A 79 25.86 61.78 -16.95
N TRP A 80 25.94 62.53 -18.04
CA TRP A 80 24.76 63.09 -18.72
C TRP A 80 23.82 62.00 -19.27
N ILE A 81 24.38 60.91 -19.85
CA ILE A 81 23.59 59.76 -20.31
C ILE A 81 22.86 59.10 -19.14
N LEU A 82 23.52 58.92 -18.00
CA LEU A 82 22.92 58.37 -16.78
C LEU A 82 21.84 59.29 -16.19
N GLU A 83 21.90 60.59 -16.46
CA GLU A 83 20.87 61.55 -16.05
C GLU A 83 19.59 61.49 -16.87
N LEU A 84 19.61 60.89 -18.08
CA LEU A 84 18.43 60.75 -18.93
C LEU A 84 17.34 59.90 -18.27
N ASP A 85 16.11 60.41 -18.32
CA ASP A 85 14.94 59.78 -17.70
C ASP A 85 14.69 58.35 -18.23
N GLN A 86 14.98 58.13 -19.51
CA GLN A 86 14.89 56.81 -20.14
C GLN A 86 15.88 55.81 -19.52
N VAL A 87 17.13 56.22 -19.32
CA VAL A 87 18.17 55.37 -18.72
C VAL A 87 17.86 55.09 -17.25
N LYS A 88 17.41 56.11 -16.51
CA LYS A 88 16.95 55.96 -15.12
C LYS A 88 15.77 54.99 -14.99
N SER A 89 14.79 55.08 -15.89
CA SER A 89 13.63 54.20 -15.90
C SER A 89 14.01 52.74 -16.23
N LEU A 90 14.90 52.51 -17.18
CA LEU A 90 15.44 51.18 -17.49
C LEU A 90 16.23 50.61 -16.32
N ALA A 91 17.09 51.41 -15.68
CA ALA A 91 17.86 51.01 -14.52
C ALA A 91 16.96 50.67 -13.32
N ALA A 92 15.86 51.41 -13.12
CA ALA A 92 14.84 51.10 -12.13
C ALA A 92 14.15 49.76 -12.46
N ARG A 93 13.75 49.55 -13.72
CA ARG A 93 13.10 48.30 -14.15
C ARG A 93 14.02 47.09 -14.01
N VAL A 94 15.31 47.22 -14.32
CA VAL A 94 16.30 46.15 -14.12
C VAL A 94 16.43 45.82 -12.63
N ARG A 95 16.44 46.83 -11.74
CA ARG A 95 16.46 46.60 -10.29
C ARG A 95 15.21 45.89 -9.80
N GLU A 96 14.03 46.31 -10.25
CA GLU A 96 12.76 45.67 -9.90
C GLU A 96 12.73 44.21 -10.33
N VAL A 97 13.08 43.89 -11.58
CA VAL A 97 13.13 42.50 -12.07
C VAL A 97 14.13 41.66 -11.27
N ARG A 98 15.27 42.22 -10.89
CA ARG A 98 16.25 41.52 -10.04
C ARG A 98 15.68 41.21 -8.65
N GLU A 99 14.97 42.15 -8.06
CA GLU A 99 14.36 41.95 -6.74
C GLU A 99 13.18 40.96 -6.81
N GLU A 100 12.33 41.05 -7.84
CA GLU A 100 11.27 40.06 -8.10
C GLU A 100 11.87 38.65 -8.28
N THR A 101 12.94 38.52 -9.08
CA THR A 101 13.62 37.24 -9.32
C THR A 101 14.23 36.69 -8.04
N LYS A 102 14.87 37.54 -7.23
CA LYS A 102 15.44 37.15 -5.94
C LYS A 102 14.34 36.70 -4.97
N SER A 103 13.25 37.46 -4.86
CA SER A 103 12.11 37.12 -4.01
C SER A 103 11.50 35.78 -4.42
N LEU A 104 11.34 35.54 -5.72
CA LEU A 104 10.84 34.27 -6.24
C LEU A 104 11.79 33.11 -5.94
N ALA A 105 13.10 33.31 -6.14
CA ALA A 105 14.10 32.31 -5.80
C ALA A 105 14.08 31.97 -4.31
N ASP A 106 13.95 32.97 -3.42
CA ASP A 106 13.86 32.77 -1.99
C ASP A 106 12.61 31.96 -1.59
N VAL A 107 11.47 32.18 -2.25
CA VAL A 107 10.24 31.40 -2.02
C VAL A 107 10.43 29.95 -2.47
N ILE A 108 11.01 29.73 -3.65
CA ILE A 108 11.26 28.39 -4.19
C ILE A 108 12.20 27.61 -3.25
N LEU A 109 13.30 28.24 -2.82
CA LEU A 109 14.28 27.61 -1.93
C LEU A 109 13.69 27.29 -0.54
N LYS A 110 12.76 28.10 -0.04
CA LYS A 110 12.05 27.82 1.22
C LYS A 110 11.11 26.63 1.13
N GLN A 111 10.48 26.41 -0.02
CA GLN A 111 9.52 25.32 -0.25
C GLN A 111 10.19 24.00 -0.65
N GLU A 112 11.38 24.06 -1.25
CA GLU A 112 12.16 22.88 -1.63
C GLU A 112 12.28 21.80 -0.53
N PRO A 113 12.67 22.11 0.73
CA PRO A 113 12.79 21.07 1.76
C PRO A 113 11.47 20.39 2.10
N GLU A 114 10.35 21.12 2.06
CA GLU A 114 9.02 20.55 2.33
C GLU A 114 8.62 19.56 1.23
N ILE A 115 8.88 19.91 -0.03
CA ILE A 115 8.63 19.03 -1.19
C ILE A 115 9.53 17.79 -1.13
N GLN A 116 10.82 17.97 -0.83
CA GLN A 116 11.75 16.86 -0.66
C GLN A 116 11.30 15.92 0.47
N GLN A 117 10.86 16.47 1.60
CA GLN A 117 10.36 15.68 2.72
C GLN A 117 9.06 14.95 2.36
N ALA A 118 8.13 15.60 1.66
CA ALA A 118 6.89 14.98 1.20
C ALA A 118 7.16 13.82 0.24
N SER A 119 8.08 14.00 -0.71
CA SER A 119 8.56 12.96 -1.63
C SER A 119 9.16 11.77 -0.89
N GLN A 120 10.05 12.01 0.09
CA GLN A 120 10.62 10.94 0.91
C GLN A 120 9.56 10.17 1.70
N ARG A 121 8.61 10.86 2.32
CA ARG A 121 7.49 10.22 3.05
C ARG A 121 6.63 9.37 2.11
N GLN A 122 6.34 9.87 0.91
CA GLN A 122 5.61 9.11 -0.10
C GLN A 122 6.37 7.84 -0.49
N HIS A 123 7.68 7.94 -0.74
CA HIS A 123 8.51 6.79 -1.09
C HIS A 123 8.48 5.72 0.01
N ILE A 124 8.73 6.11 1.26
CA ILE A 124 8.68 5.19 2.41
C ILE A 124 7.30 4.54 2.55
N ALA A 125 6.22 5.31 2.39
CA ALA A 125 4.86 4.78 2.47
C ALA A 125 4.57 3.76 1.37
N LEU A 126 5.04 4.00 0.14
CA LEU A 126 4.90 3.06 -0.98
C LEU A 126 5.68 1.77 -0.75
N GLU A 127 6.91 1.85 -0.23
CA GLU A 127 7.69 0.67 0.12
C GLU A 127 7.02 -0.15 1.23
N ALA A 128 6.54 0.51 2.29
CA ALA A 128 5.83 -0.15 3.37
C ALA A 128 4.54 -0.84 2.87
N LEU A 129 3.79 -0.18 2.00
CA LEU A 129 2.58 -0.72 1.39
C LEU A 129 2.89 -1.90 0.47
N ALA A 130 3.97 -1.85 -0.30
CA ALA A 130 4.43 -2.96 -1.13
C ALA A 130 4.79 -4.18 -0.25
N GLY A 131 5.52 -3.97 0.86
CA GLY A 131 5.83 -5.03 1.81
C GLY A 131 4.58 -5.66 2.43
N GLN A 132 3.62 -4.83 2.88
CA GLN A 132 2.35 -5.33 3.42
C GLN A 132 1.54 -6.13 2.40
N ARG A 133 1.46 -5.66 1.14
CA ARG A 133 0.79 -6.39 0.06
C ARG A 133 1.40 -7.76 -0.16
N GLN A 134 2.73 -7.84 -0.20
CA GLN A 134 3.44 -9.11 -0.35
C GLN A 134 3.12 -10.08 0.80
N THR A 135 3.08 -9.58 2.05
CA THR A 135 2.71 -10.42 3.20
C THR A 135 1.27 -10.92 3.10
N VAL A 136 0.33 -10.06 2.73
CA VAL A 136 -1.09 -10.44 2.58
C VAL A 136 -1.26 -11.46 1.46
N GLU A 137 -0.58 -11.27 0.33
CA GLU A 137 -0.61 -12.21 -0.79
C GLU A 137 -0.01 -13.58 -0.42
N ALA A 138 1.09 -13.59 0.32
CA ALA A 138 1.68 -14.82 0.85
C ALA A 138 0.70 -15.55 1.79
N LEU A 139 0.06 -14.85 2.73
CA LEU A 139 -0.94 -15.44 3.62
C LEU A 139 -2.19 -15.92 2.89
N ALA A 140 -2.63 -15.18 1.86
CA ALA A 140 -3.78 -15.57 1.05
C ALA A 140 -3.50 -16.84 0.23
N SER A 141 -2.29 -16.98 -0.31
CA SER A 141 -1.88 -18.19 -1.02
C SER A 141 -1.74 -19.39 -0.08
N GLU A 142 -1.13 -19.22 1.10
CA GLU A 142 -1.06 -20.26 2.14
C GLU A 142 -2.45 -20.70 2.59
N ARG A 143 -3.35 -19.74 2.84
CA ARG A 143 -4.75 -20.03 3.20
C ARG A 143 -5.43 -20.86 2.11
N THR A 144 -5.23 -20.50 0.85
CA THR A 144 -5.83 -21.22 -0.29
C THR A 144 -5.28 -22.64 -0.39
N GLU A 145 -3.98 -22.83 -0.20
CA GLU A 145 -3.36 -24.16 -0.17
C GLU A 145 -3.91 -25.02 0.98
N LEU A 146 -4.04 -24.46 2.18
CA LEU A 146 -4.63 -25.15 3.34
C LEU A 146 -6.09 -25.54 3.08
N LEU A 147 -6.88 -24.64 2.49
CA LEU A 147 -8.27 -24.92 2.11
C LEU A 147 -8.36 -26.00 1.04
N GLN A 148 -7.45 -26.03 0.05
CA GLN A 148 -7.41 -27.11 -0.95
C GLN A 148 -7.05 -28.46 -0.31
N LYS A 149 -6.06 -28.49 0.60
CA LYS A 149 -5.65 -29.71 1.32
C LYS A 149 -6.75 -30.23 2.26
N ARG A 150 -7.53 -29.34 2.87
CA ARG A 150 -8.58 -29.68 3.85
C ARG A 150 -9.99 -29.43 3.33
N SER A 151 -10.17 -29.44 2.01
CA SER A 151 -11.48 -29.18 1.42
C SER A 151 -12.50 -30.22 1.91
N PRO A 152 -13.76 -29.81 2.17
CA PRO A 152 -14.82 -30.74 2.54
C PRO A 152 -14.97 -31.89 1.54
N ALA A 153 -14.79 -31.60 0.24
CA ALA A 153 -14.79 -32.59 -0.82
C ALA A 153 -13.67 -33.65 -0.66
N ARG A 154 -12.44 -33.23 -0.35
CA ARG A 154 -11.31 -34.16 -0.16
C ARG A 154 -11.48 -34.99 1.12
N LEU A 155 -12.02 -34.40 2.18
CA LEU A 155 -12.36 -35.13 3.40
C LEU A 155 -13.49 -36.14 3.16
N ALA A 156 -14.54 -35.74 2.44
CA ALA A 156 -15.65 -36.61 2.06
C ALA A 156 -15.17 -37.79 1.20
N ALA A 157 -14.28 -37.55 0.22
CA ALA A 157 -13.66 -38.60 -0.59
C ALA A 157 -12.82 -39.56 0.27
N THR A 158 -12.02 -39.03 1.19
CA THR A 158 -11.19 -39.85 2.11
C THR A 158 -12.06 -40.71 3.04
N LEU A 159 -13.16 -40.16 3.55
CA LEU A 159 -14.13 -40.90 4.37
C LEU A 159 -14.85 -41.98 3.55
N ALA A 160 -15.20 -41.69 2.29
CA ALA A 160 -15.80 -42.66 1.39
C ALA A 160 -14.86 -43.84 1.11
N ALA A 161 -13.59 -43.57 0.79
CA ALA A 161 -12.57 -44.60 0.57
C ALA A 161 -12.42 -45.50 1.81
N ARG A 162 -12.23 -44.89 3.00
CA ARG A 162 -12.12 -45.66 4.25
C ARG A 162 -13.40 -46.42 4.63
N ALA A 163 -14.57 -45.92 4.24
CA ALA A 163 -15.83 -46.63 4.44
C ALA A 163 -15.92 -47.86 3.51
N HIS A 164 -15.45 -47.73 2.27
CA HIS A 164 -15.32 -48.83 1.34
C HIS A 164 -14.33 -49.89 1.84
N ASP A 165 -13.15 -49.48 2.31
CA ASP A 165 -12.13 -50.39 2.86
C ASP A 165 -12.68 -51.23 4.03
N SER A 166 -13.43 -50.61 4.95
CA SER A 166 -14.04 -51.38 6.05
C SER A 166 -15.24 -52.22 5.65
N ASP A 167 -15.92 -51.89 4.56
CA ASP A 167 -16.90 -52.79 3.96
C ASP A 167 -16.21 -54.01 3.36
N ALA A 168 -15.12 -53.79 2.61
CA ALA A 168 -14.30 -54.86 2.03
C ALA A 168 -13.71 -55.77 3.12
N ASP A 169 -13.19 -55.21 4.22
CA ASP A 169 -12.75 -55.97 5.39
C ASP A 169 -13.89 -56.79 5.99
N ALA A 170 -15.11 -56.23 6.10
CA ALA A 170 -16.26 -56.95 6.63
C ALA A 170 -16.67 -58.11 5.71
N GLU A 171 -16.65 -57.91 4.39
CA GLU A 171 -16.91 -58.96 3.40
C GLU A 171 -15.81 -60.03 3.40
N HIS A 172 -14.54 -59.65 3.64
CA HIS A 172 -13.46 -60.60 3.83
C HIS A 172 -13.68 -61.45 5.08
N ILE A 173 -14.02 -60.85 6.22
CA ILE A 173 -14.33 -61.56 7.48
C ILE A 173 -15.53 -62.50 7.29
N LEU A 174 -16.54 -62.08 6.52
CA LEU A 174 -17.68 -62.93 6.18
C LEU A 174 -17.26 -64.10 5.29
N SER A 175 -16.46 -63.85 4.26
CA SER A 175 -15.98 -64.88 3.32
C SER A 175 -15.09 -65.91 4.03
N GLU A 176 -14.21 -65.46 4.92
CA GLU A 176 -13.37 -66.29 5.77
C GLU A 176 -14.24 -67.20 6.68
N ALA A 177 -15.28 -66.63 7.29
CA ALA A 177 -16.21 -67.38 8.13
C ALA A 177 -17.00 -68.44 7.34
N LEU A 178 -17.39 -68.15 6.10
CA LEU A 178 -18.11 -69.08 5.22
C LEU A 178 -17.20 -70.18 4.65
N SER A 179 -15.90 -69.90 4.52
CA SER A 179 -14.91 -70.83 3.94
C SER A 179 -14.24 -71.72 4.99
N ALA A 180 -14.46 -71.47 6.28
CA ALA A 180 -13.94 -72.30 7.35
C ALA A 180 -14.56 -73.71 7.30
N GLU A 181 -13.74 -74.74 7.12
CA GLU A 181 -14.20 -76.13 7.12
C GLU A 181 -14.60 -76.57 8.54
N GLY A 182 -15.87 -76.93 8.71
CA GLY A 182 -16.44 -77.46 9.97
C GLY A 182 -17.53 -76.58 10.59
N THR A 183 -18.20 -77.07 11.64
CA THR A 183 -19.15 -76.28 12.42
C THR A 183 -18.40 -75.31 13.33
N MET A 184 -18.59 -73.99 13.14
CA MET A 184 -18.08 -73.00 14.09
C MET A 184 -18.60 -73.26 15.50
N ASP A 185 -17.69 -73.33 16.48
CA ASP A 185 -18.08 -73.34 17.88
C ASP A 185 -18.68 -71.99 18.31
N ALA A 186 -19.38 -71.98 19.45
CA ALA A 186 -20.07 -70.80 19.94
C ALA A 186 -19.13 -69.61 20.21
N SER A 187 -17.85 -69.86 20.50
CA SER A 187 -16.86 -68.83 20.79
C SER A 187 -16.34 -68.16 19.51
N MET A 188 -16.09 -68.95 18.46
CA MET A 188 -15.68 -68.49 17.14
C MET A 188 -16.80 -67.68 16.49
N LEU A 189 -18.05 -68.12 16.63
CA LEU A 189 -19.22 -67.38 16.15
C LEU A 189 -19.37 -66.02 16.85
N ALA A 190 -19.15 -65.96 18.16
CA ALA A 190 -19.19 -64.72 18.93
C ALA A 190 -18.09 -63.73 18.48
N GLN A 191 -16.86 -64.23 18.27
CA GLN A 191 -15.73 -63.43 17.78
C GLN A 191 -15.94 -62.94 16.34
N PHE A 192 -16.48 -63.79 15.45
CA PHE A 192 -16.88 -63.40 14.11
C PHE A 192 -17.90 -62.26 14.16
N ARG A 193 -18.99 -62.45 14.91
CA ARG A 193 -20.06 -61.46 15.04
C ARG A 193 -19.52 -60.13 15.54
N GLN A 194 -18.64 -60.15 16.55
CA GLN A 194 -18.02 -58.96 17.08
C GLN A 194 -17.19 -58.22 16.01
N ARG A 195 -16.29 -58.92 15.31
CA ARG A 195 -15.44 -58.33 14.27
C ARG A 195 -16.24 -57.79 13.09
N PHE A 196 -17.24 -58.54 12.61
CA PHE A 196 -18.09 -58.13 11.50
C PHE A 196 -18.93 -56.89 11.84
N ILE A 197 -19.59 -56.89 13.01
CA ILE A 197 -20.40 -55.74 13.45
C ILE A 197 -19.50 -54.52 13.64
N GLN A 198 -18.31 -54.68 14.22
CA GLN A 198 -17.36 -53.58 14.38
C GLN A 198 -17.03 -52.92 13.05
N LYS A 199 -16.69 -53.71 12.01
CA LYS A 199 -16.36 -53.18 10.68
C LYS A 199 -17.55 -52.51 9.98
N LYS A 200 -18.76 -53.08 10.08
CA LYS A 200 -19.98 -52.43 9.55
C LYS A 200 -20.30 -51.14 10.31
N MET A 201 -20.10 -51.10 11.62
CA MET A 201 -20.32 -49.89 12.44
C MET A 201 -19.32 -48.79 12.06
N GLU A 202 -18.05 -49.14 11.85
CA GLU A 202 -17.02 -48.21 11.35
C GLU A 202 -17.38 -47.63 9.98
N LYS A 203 -17.83 -48.46 9.03
CA LYS A 203 -18.34 -48.01 7.72
C LYS A 203 -19.47 -46.99 7.90
N HIS A 204 -20.52 -47.34 8.63
CA HIS A 204 -21.70 -46.48 8.78
C HIS A 204 -21.37 -45.18 9.50
N THR A 205 -20.49 -45.21 10.50
CA THR A 205 -19.99 -44.01 11.18
C THR A 205 -19.31 -43.07 10.20
N ARG A 206 -18.41 -43.59 9.35
CA ARG A 206 -17.70 -42.77 8.35
C ARG A 206 -18.65 -42.21 7.28
N LEU A 207 -19.64 -42.97 6.83
CA LEU A 207 -20.66 -42.49 5.92
C LEU A 207 -21.56 -41.42 6.55
N GLY A 208 -21.89 -41.55 7.84
CA GLY A 208 -22.63 -40.53 8.59
C GLY A 208 -21.86 -39.21 8.68
N ILE A 209 -20.56 -39.27 9.00
CA ILE A 209 -19.68 -38.08 9.02
C ILE A 209 -19.58 -37.45 7.63
N LYS A 210 -19.42 -38.26 6.57
CA LYS A 210 -19.40 -37.79 5.18
C LYS A 210 -20.68 -37.02 4.82
N ALA A 211 -21.85 -37.59 5.10
CA ALA A 211 -23.13 -36.98 4.79
C ALA A 211 -23.31 -35.64 5.52
N SER A 212 -22.86 -35.54 6.78
CA SER A 212 -22.86 -34.28 7.54
C SER A 212 -21.98 -33.21 6.89
N LEU A 213 -20.79 -33.57 6.41
CA LEU A 213 -19.89 -32.64 5.71
C LEU A 213 -20.48 -32.14 4.39
N GLU A 214 -21.12 -33.00 3.61
CA GLU A 214 -21.75 -32.64 2.32
C GLU A 214 -22.99 -31.76 2.52
N GLN A 215 -23.80 -32.03 3.56
CA GLN A 215 -24.92 -31.17 3.94
C GLN A 215 -24.46 -29.79 4.42
N GLY A 216 -23.39 -29.73 5.22
CA GLY A 216 -22.77 -28.48 5.65
C GLY A 216 -22.26 -27.64 4.47
N ALA A 217 -21.56 -28.28 3.53
CA ALA A 217 -21.06 -27.62 2.32
C ALA A 217 -22.18 -27.10 1.41
N SER A 218 -23.28 -27.86 1.28
CA SER A 218 -24.45 -27.45 0.49
C SER A 218 -25.18 -26.25 1.10
N ARG A 219 -25.26 -26.16 2.43
CA ARG A 219 -25.88 -25.03 3.14
C ARG A 219 -25.06 -23.73 2.99
N SER A 220 -23.73 -23.82 3.03
CA SER A 220 -22.86 -22.65 2.85
C SER A 220 -22.89 -22.03 1.44
N LEU A 221 -23.45 -22.72 0.44
CA LEU A 221 -23.58 -22.23 -0.94
C LEU A 221 -24.91 -21.50 -1.19
N GLN A 222 -25.86 -21.54 -0.25
CA GLN A 222 -27.20 -20.93 -0.38
C GLN A 222 -27.36 -19.59 0.36
N THR A 223 -26.36 -19.19 1.13
CA THR A 223 -26.29 -17.92 1.88
C THR A 223 -25.27 -16.99 1.26
#